data_AF-S0FXA1-F1
#
_entry.id   AF-S0FXA1-F1
#
_cell.length_a   1.000
_cell.length_b   1.000
_cell.length_c   1.000
_cell.angle_alpha   90.00
_cell.angle_beta   90.00
_cell.angle_gamma   90.00
#
_symmetry.space_group_name_H-M   'P 1'
#
loop_
_entity.id
_entity.type
_entity.pdbx_description
1 polymer ?
#
loop_
_entity_poly.entity_id
_entity_poly.type
_entity_poly.pdbx_seq_one_letter_code
_entity_poly.pdbx_strand_id
1 'polypeptide(L)'
;MLYYQNPFDQPYRVVYRITINTRTHTLTLFRDNNVFRTYPVAVGKSSTPTPRGTFRIINRVVNPGGPFGVRWLGLNVPNGDYGIHGTNNPSSIGKNISNGCIRMYNNNVIELSNLVSIGTVVNII
;
A
#
# COMPACT_ATOMS: atom_id res chain seq x y z
N MET A 1 19.90 -13.72 -40.37
CA MET A 1 18.53 -13.20 -40.18
C MET A 1 18.46 -12.63 -38.77
N LEU A 2 18.64 -11.32 -38.61
CA LEU A 2 18.62 -10.65 -37.31
C LEU A 2 17.22 -10.09 -37.09
N TYR A 3 16.50 -10.59 -36.10
CA TYR A 3 15.19 -10.05 -35.71
C TYR A 3 15.41 -8.70 -35.03
N TYR A 4 15.11 -7.61 -35.73
CA TYR A 4 14.90 -6.32 -35.09
C TYR A 4 13.60 -6.42 -34.26
N GLN A 5 13.71 -6.50 -32.94
CA GLN A 5 12.55 -6.29 -32.08
C GLN A 5 12.15 -4.82 -32.17
N ASN A 6 10.90 -4.57 -32.56
CA ASN A 6 10.32 -3.24 -32.56
C ASN A 6 10.21 -2.77 -31.09
N PRO A 7 10.78 -1.61 -30.71
CA PRO A 7 10.70 -1.10 -29.34
C PRO A 7 9.26 -0.81 -28.87
N PHE A 8 8.27 -0.88 -29.77
CA PHE A 8 6.85 -0.72 -29.47
C PHE A 8 6.08 -2.03 -29.22
N ASP A 9 6.72 -3.20 -29.28
CA ASP A 9 6.09 -4.52 -29.00
C ASP A 9 6.00 -4.87 -27.50
N GLN A 10 6.40 -3.96 -26.60
CA GLN A 10 6.19 -4.12 -25.17
C GLN A 10 4.75 -3.70 -24.84
N PRO A 11 3.89 -4.60 -24.30
CA PRO A 11 2.55 -4.20 -23.89
C PRO A 11 2.68 -3.10 -22.84
N TYR A 12 2.01 -1.96 -23.07
CA TYR A 12 1.98 -0.88 -22.09
C TYR A 12 1.54 -1.42 -20.73
N ARG A 13 2.47 -1.47 -19.78
CA ARG A 13 2.18 -1.93 -18.42
C ARG A 13 1.71 -0.75 -17.61
N VAL A 14 0.43 -0.76 -17.25
CA VAL A 14 -0.16 0.21 -16.31
C VAL A 14 0.71 0.28 -15.06
N VAL A 15 1.18 1.49 -14.72
CA VAL A 15 2.05 1.70 -13.56
C VAL A 15 1.21 2.24 -12.41
N TYR A 16 1.11 1.44 -11.35
CA TYR A 16 0.53 1.87 -10.09
C TYR A 16 1.61 2.39 -9.14
N ARG A 17 1.30 3.51 -8.46
CA ARG A 17 2.08 4.04 -7.33
C ARG A 17 1.14 4.46 -6.20
N ILE A 18 1.60 4.34 -4.97
CA ILE A 18 0.85 4.69 -3.77
C ILE A 18 1.53 5.88 -3.08
N THR A 19 0.75 6.86 -2.64
CA THR A 19 1.19 7.86 -1.66
C THR A 19 0.35 7.72 -0.40
N ILE A 20 0.99 7.72 0.77
CA ILE A 20 0.32 7.71 2.07
C ILE A 20 0.70 9.01 2.78
N ASN A 21 -0.31 9.80 3.13
CA ASN A 21 -0.12 11.02 3.92
C ASN A 21 -0.54 10.75 5.37
N THR A 22 0.44 10.72 6.28
CA THR A 22 0.21 10.40 7.68
C THR A 22 -0.47 11.52 8.45
N ARG A 23 -0.46 12.76 7.92
CA ARG A 23 -1.11 13.91 8.55
C ARG A 23 -2.61 13.95 8.24
N THR A 24 -2.99 13.59 7.01
CA THR A 24 -4.40 13.62 6.56
C THR A 24 -5.08 12.26 6.61
N HIS A 25 -4.37 11.21 7.06
CA HIS A 25 -4.91 9.84 7.15
C HIS A 25 -5.41 9.30 5.81
N THR A 26 -4.68 9.58 4.73
CA THR A 26 -5.08 9.18 3.37
C THR A 26 -4.03 8.33 2.68
N LEU A 27 -4.50 7.30 1.97
CA LEU A 27 -3.75 6.55 0.96
C LEU A 27 -4.33 6.89 -0.40
N THR A 28 -3.51 7.46 -1.28
CA THR A 28 -3.86 7.76 -2.67
C THR A 28 -3.18 6.77 -3.59
N LEU A 29 -3.98 6.04 -4.36
CA LEU A 29 -3.53 5.17 -5.44
C LEU A 29 -3.55 5.95 -6.75
N PHE A 30 -2.42 5.97 -7.43
CA PHE A 30 -2.29 6.57 -8.75
C PHE A 30 -2.16 5.47 -9.80
N ARG A 31 -2.76 5.71 -10.97
CA ARG A 31 -2.67 4.91 -12.18
C ARG A 31 -2.11 5.81 -13.28
N ASP A 32 -0.94 5.49 -13.81
CA ASP A 32 -0.27 6.27 -14.86
C ASP A 32 -0.19 7.77 -14.49
N ASN A 33 0.24 8.02 -13.26
CA ASN A 33 0.35 9.33 -12.60
C ASN A 33 -0.94 10.09 -12.30
N ASN A 34 -2.09 9.60 -12.72
CA ASN A 34 -3.39 10.18 -12.37
C ASN A 34 -3.92 9.58 -11.07
N VAL A 35 -4.60 10.39 -10.25
CA VAL A 35 -5.30 9.87 -9.06
C VAL A 35 -6.39 8.91 -9.53
N PHE A 36 -6.34 7.67 -9.05
CA PHE A 36 -7.32 6.64 -9.38
C PHE A 36 -8.30 6.40 -8.22
N ARG A 37 -7.77 6.31 -7.00
CA ARG A 37 -8.54 6.10 -5.77
C ARG A 37 -7.89 6.81 -4.59
N THR A 38 -8.70 7.19 -3.61
CA THR A 38 -8.25 7.68 -2.31
C THR A 38 -9.00 6.92 -1.22
N TYR A 39 -8.26 6.49 -0.19
CA TYR A 39 -8.77 5.70 0.91
C TYR A 39 -8.42 6.35 2.25
N PRO A 40 -9.35 6.35 3.22
CA PRO A 40 -9.01 6.68 4.60
C PRO A 40 -8.20 5.53 5.21
N VAL A 41 -7.18 5.87 6.02
CA VAL A 41 -6.30 4.90 6.66
C VAL A 41 -6.05 5.23 8.13
N ALA A 42 -5.68 4.24 8.93
CA ALA A 42 -5.05 4.48 10.24
C ALA A 42 -3.53 4.39 10.10
N VAL A 43 -2.81 5.17 10.90
CA VAL A 43 -1.34 5.20 10.91
C VAL A 43 -0.81 5.05 12.34
N GLY A 44 0.51 4.99 12.46
CA GLY A 44 1.22 4.84 13.73
C GLY A 44 0.93 5.98 14.70
N LYS A 45 0.79 5.65 15.98
CA LYS A 45 0.77 6.64 17.08
C LYS A 45 2.14 7.30 17.24
N SER A 46 2.21 8.41 17.98
CA SER A 46 3.44 9.19 18.19
C SER A 46 4.60 8.36 18.76
N SER A 47 4.33 7.38 19.62
CA SER A 47 5.36 6.50 20.21
C SER A 47 5.86 5.39 19.28
N THR A 48 5.13 5.09 18.20
CA THR A 48 5.48 4.08 17.18
C THR A 48 5.02 4.59 15.82
N PRO A 49 5.64 5.67 15.31
CA PRO A 49 5.16 6.36 14.13
C PRO A 49 5.30 5.49 12.88
N THR A 50 4.42 5.70 11.91
CA THR A 50 4.61 5.11 10.57
C THR A 50 5.87 5.72 9.95
N PRO A 51 6.81 4.90 9.46
CA PRO A 51 8.07 5.38 8.89
C PRO A 51 7.80 6.17 7.62
N ARG A 52 8.49 7.31 7.47
CA ARG A 52 8.44 8.14 6.25
C ARG A 52 9.53 7.73 5.27
N GLY A 53 9.27 7.93 3.99
CA GLY A 53 10.20 7.59 2.91
C GLY A 53 9.55 6.83 1.77
N THR A 54 10.38 6.34 0.85
CA THR A 54 9.94 5.58 -0.32
C THR A 54 10.27 4.10 -0.13
N PHE A 55 9.24 3.28 -0.24
CA PHE A 55 9.26 1.83 -0.04
C PHE A 55 8.64 1.12 -1.25
N ARG A 56 8.63 -0.20 -1.20
CA ARG A 56 8.00 -1.09 -2.16
C ARG A 56 7.23 -2.20 -1.46
N ILE A 57 6.15 -2.63 -2.10
CA ILE A 57 5.46 -3.85 -1.72
C ILE A 57 6.36 -5.04 -2.05
N ILE A 58 6.68 -5.89 -1.06
CA ILE A 58 7.61 -7.03 -1.23
C ILE A 58 6.94 -8.39 -1.13
N ASN A 59 5.82 -8.49 -0.43
CA ASN A 59 5.03 -9.72 -0.33
C ASN A 59 3.55 -9.38 -0.12
N ARG A 60 2.68 -10.40 -0.23
CA ARG A 60 1.27 -10.29 0.09
C ARG A 60 0.75 -11.57 0.73
N VAL A 61 -0.25 -11.44 1.61
CA VAL A 61 -0.98 -12.58 2.20
C VAL A 61 -2.47 -12.35 2.09
N VAL A 62 -3.19 -13.40 1.67
CA VAL A 62 -4.65 -13.44 1.59
C VAL A 62 -5.18 -14.05 2.90
N ASN A 63 -6.15 -13.36 3.51
CA ASN A 63 -6.83 -13.77 4.76
C ASN A 63 -5.87 -14.04 5.95
N PRO A 64 -4.97 -13.10 6.32
CA PRO A 64 -4.09 -13.26 7.48
C PRO A 64 -4.85 -13.30 8.83
N GLY A 65 -6.08 -12.78 8.87
CA GLY A 65 -6.91 -12.79 10.07
C GLY A 65 -6.48 -11.83 11.17
N GLY A 66 -7.18 -11.89 12.30
CA GLY A 66 -6.89 -11.08 13.49
C GLY A 66 -6.78 -9.58 13.20
N PRO A 67 -5.77 -8.87 13.77
CA PRO A 67 -5.61 -7.43 13.57
C PRO A 67 -5.25 -7.03 12.13
N PHE A 68 -4.83 -8.00 11.30
CA PHE A 68 -4.46 -7.77 9.90
C PHE A 68 -5.66 -7.86 8.94
N GLY A 69 -6.79 -8.39 9.41
CA GLY A 69 -8.00 -8.52 8.62
C GLY A 69 -7.84 -9.44 7.41
N VAL A 70 -8.24 -8.97 6.24
CA VAL A 70 -8.41 -9.81 5.04
C VAL A 70 -7.23 -9.81 4.08
N ARG A 71 -6.33 -8.83 4.14
CA ARG A 71 -5.15 -8.73 3.27
C ARG A 71 -3.99 -8.12 4.03
N TRP A 72 -2.79 -8.56 3.68
CA TRP A 72 -1.51 -7.99 4.09
C TRP A 72 -0.68 -7.69 2.85
N LEU A 73 -0.05 -6.51 2.81
CA LEU A 73 0.92 -6.08 1.81
C LEU A 73 2.18 -5.61 2.55
N GLY A 74 3.22 -6.44 2.59
CA GLY A 74 4.47 -6.12 3.30
C GLY A 74 5.29 -5.06 2.56
N LEU A 75 5.94 -4.18 3.32
CA LEU A 75 6.81 -3.11 2.83
C LEU A 75 8.27 -3.38 3.20
N ASN A 76 9.21 -3.02 2.32
CA ASN A 76 10.65 -3.12 2.58
C ASN A 76 11.20 -2.01 3.51
N VAL A 77 10.51 -1.73 4.60
CA VAL A 77 11.03 -0.80 5.61
C VAL A 77 12.21 -1.47 6.32
N PRO A 78 13.37 -0.80 6.47
CA PRO A 78 14.48 -1.35 7.24
C PRO A 78 14.10 -1.60 8.71
N ASN A 79 14.61 -2.68 9.28
CA ASN A 79 14.54 -2.97 10.72
C ASN A 79 13.11 -3.09 11.31
N GLY A 80 12.16 -3.66 10.56
CA GLY A 80 10.89 -4.10 11.14
C GLY A 80 9.88 -4.59 10.12
N ASP A 81 8.83 -5.25 10.61
CA ASP A 81 7.72 -5.74 9.79
C ASP A 81 6.65 -4.66 9.66
N TYR A 82 6.64 -3.97 8.52
CA TYR A 82 5.67 -2.94 8.20
C TYR A 82 4.83 -3.35 7.00
N GLY A 83 3.56 -2.99 7.01
CA GLY A 83 2.65 -3.35 5.94
C GLY A 83 1.43 -2.43 5.85
N ILE A 84 0.78 -2.54 4.70
CA ILE A 84 -0.59 -2.06 4.48
C ILE A 84 -1.51 -3.26 4.66
N HIS A 85 -2.47 -3.18 5.57
CA HIS A 85 -3.33 -4.31 5.88
C HIS A 85 -4.76 -3.90 6.21
N GLY A 86 -5.66 -4.88 6.29
CA GLY A 86 -7.05 -4.69 6.73
C GLY A 86 -7.13 -4.39 8.23
N THR A 87 -8.29 -4.64 8.85
CA THR A 87 -8.40 -4.52 10.32
C THR A 87 -9.59 -5.31 10.82
N ASN A 88 -9.51 -5.81 12.05
CA ASN A 88 -10.67 -6.28 12.82
C ASN A 88 -11.31 -5.18 13.68
N ASN A 89 -10.73 -3.98 13.67
CA ASN A 89 -11.28 -2.80 14.36
C ASN A 89 -11.49 -1.65 13.36
N PRO A 90 -12.63 -1.62 12.63
CA PRO A 90 -12.92 -0.57 11.66
C PRO A 90 -12.94 0.84 12.25
N SER A 91 -13.30 0.99 13.52
CA SER A 91 -13.32 2.28 14.21
C SER A 91 -11.92 2.91 14.41
N SER A 92 -10.86 2.16 14.11
CA SER A 92 -9.47 2.66 14.16
C SER A 92 -9.07 3.49 12.94
N ILE A 93 -9.80 3.38 11.82
CA ILE A 93 -9.48 4.12 10.58
C ILE A 93 -9.64 5.62 10.79
N GLY A 94 -8.72 6.41 10.24
CA GLY A 94 -8.67 7.87 10.42
C GLY A 94 -7.96 8.33 11.70
N LYS A 95 -7.20 7.45 12.37
CA LYS A 95 -6.55 7.75 13.66
C LYS A 95 -5.06 7.37 13.69
N ASN A 96 -4.32 8.01 14.60
CA ASN A 96 -2.95 7.66 14.97
C ASN A 96 -2.97 6.60 16.10
N ILE A 97 -3.07 5.32 15.75
CA ILE A 97 -3.36 4.25 16.72
C ILE A 97 -2.61 2.94 16.48
N SER A 98 -2.01 2.74 15.31
CA SER A 98 -1.28 1.51 15.02
C SER A 98 0.13 1.53 15.66
N ASN A 99 0.82 0.39 15.59
CA ASN A 99 2.23 0.29 15.95
C ASN A 99 3.17 0.63 14.77
N GLY A 100 2.68 1.38 13.77
CA GLY A 100 3.45 1.82 12.61
C GLY A 100 2.90 1.34 11.27
N CYS A 101 2.20 0.20 11.23
CA CYS A 101 1.52 -0.28 10.03
C CYS A 101 0.36 0.62 9.59
N ILE A 102 0.00 0.52 8.31
CA ILE A 102 -1.10 1.28 7.71
C ILE A 102 -2.34 0.40 7.67
N ARG A 103 -3.38 0.79 8.40
CA ARG A 103 -4.65 0.03 8.43
C ARG A 103 -5.64 0.61 7.44
N MET A 104 -6.37 -0.26 6.76
CA MET A 104 -7.45 0.07 5.85
C MET A 104 -8.72 -0.68 6.24
N TYR A 105 -9.88 -0.18 5.78
CA TYR A 105 -11.08 -1.01 5.76
C TYR A 105 -10.85 -2.26 4.90
N ASN A 106 -11.44 -3.39 5.30
CA ASN A 106 -11.22 -4.68 4.64
C ASN A 106 -11.58 -4.66 3.14
N ASN A 107 -12.69 -4.02 2.77
CA ASN A 107 -13.08 -3.90 1.35
C ASN A 107 -12.07 -3.07 0.55
N ASN A 108 -11.53 -2.00 1.14
CA ASN A 108 -10.56 -1.13 0.47
C ASN A 108 -9.22 -1.83 0.27
N VAL A 109 -8.74 -2.61 1.24
CA VAL A 109 -7.47 -3.35 1.08
C VAL A 109 -7.61 -4.52 0.10
N ILE A 110 -8.80 -5.11 -0.04
CA ILE A 110 -9.08 -6.10 -1.09
C ILE A 110 -8.96 -5.44 -2.47
N GLU A 111 -9.62 -4.30 -2.69
CA GLU A 111 -9.52 -3.56 -3.96
C GLU A 111 -8.07 -3.19 -4.25
N LEU A 112 -7.38 -2.55 -3.29
CA LEU A 112 -5.98 -2.16 -3.44
C LEU A 112 -5.09 -3.35 -3.79
N SER A 113 -5.19 -4.45 -3.04
CA SER A 113 -4.38 -5.66 -3.23
C SER A 113 -4.59 -6.33 -4.60
N ASN A 114 -5.78 -6.19 -5.19
CA ASN A 114 -6.09 -6.75 -6.51
C ASN A 114 -5.53 -5.88 -7.65
N LEU A 115 -5.30 -4.58 -7.40
CA LEU A 115 -4.81 -3.64 -8.40
C LEU A 115 -3.28 -3.58 -8.45
N VAL A 116 -2.62 -3.58 -7.28
CA VAL A 116 -1.17 -3.35 -7.19
C VAL A 116 -0.37 -4.65 -7.27
N SER A 117 0.87 -4.55 -7.76
CA SER A 117 1.78 -5.68 -7.91
C SER A 117 2.88 -5.65 -6.85
N ILE A 118 3.57 -6.79 -6.64
CA ILE A 118 4.85 -6.77 -5.93
C ILE A 118 5.80 -5.83 -6.69
N GLY A 119 6.56 -5.01 -5.97
CA GLY A 119 7.41 -3.96 -6.51
C GLY A 119 6.74 -2.60 -6.71
N THR A 120 5.41 -2.49 -6.54
CA THR A 120 4.70 -1.20 -6.55
C THR A 120 5.30 -0.25 -5.51
N VAL A 121 5.61 0.97 -5.94
CA VAL A 121 6.21 2.01 -5.10
C VAL A 121 5.18 2.57 -4.14
N VAL A 122 5.60 2.74 -2.88
CA VAL A 122 4.83 3.33 -1.78
C VAL A 122 5.61 4.49 -1.20
N ASN A 123 5.14 5.71 -1.38
CA ASN A 123 5.74 6.89 -0.77
C ASN A 123 4.94 7.31 0.48
N ILE A 124 5.60 7.46 1.62
CA ILE A 124 4.97 7.82 2.89
C ILE A 124 5.47 9.20 3.33
N ILE A 125 4.54 10.14 3.48
CA ILE A 125 4.78 11.57 3.78
C ILE A 125 4.05 12.04 5.04
#